data_AF-A0AAV5JPX5-F1
#
_entry.id   AF-A0AAV5JPX5-F1
#
_cell.length_a   1.000
_cell.length_b   1.000
_cell.length_c   1.000
_cell.angle_alpha   90.00
_cell.angle_beta   90.00
_cell.angle_gamma   90.00
#
_symmetry.space_group_name_H-M   'P 1'
#
loop_
_entity.id
_entity.type
_entity.pdbx_description
1 polymer ?
#
loop_
_entity_poly.entity_id
_entity_poly.type
_entity_poly.pdbx_seq_one_letter_code
_entity_poly.pdbx_strand_id
1 'polypeptide(L)'
;MHSVNAVFLLGDSVLNCMRFPLFRIAYFVLWTGIFVIFQWIIHACINLWWPYPFLDLSSDYAPLWYLGVGLMHVPCYGIFALIIKLKNFWFSRSFPESYRRLR
;
A
#
# COMPACT_ATOMS: atom_id res chain seq x y z
N MET A 1 9.95 -9.95 -7.24
CA MET A 1 10.49 -8.69 -6.68
C MET A 1 9.46 -7.81 -5.94
N HIS A 2 8.13 -7.93 -6.15
CA HIS A 2 7.13 -7.11 -5.42
C HIS A 2 6.78 -7.62 -4.01
N SER A 3 6.77 -8.93 -3.79
CA SER A 3 6.46 -9.55 -2.48
C SER A 3 7.52 -9.25 -1.42
N VAL A 4 8.79 -9.15 -1.81
CA VAL A 4 9.91 -8.89 -0.89
C VAL A 4 9.81 -7.50 -0.26
N ASN A 5 9.51 -6.46 -1.04
CA ASN A 5 9.31 -5.11 -0.48
C ASN A 5 8.12 -5.04 0.48
N ALA A 6 7.04 -5.77 0.19
CA ALA A 6 5.90 -5.85 1.10
C ALA A 6 6.27 -6.52 2.43
N VAL A 7 7.07 -7.59 2.39
CA VAL A 7 7.56 -8.28 3.60
C VAL A 7 8.50 -7.40 4.40
N PHE A 8 9.43 -6.70 3.77
CA PHE A 8 10.32 -5.75 4.46
C PHE A 8 9.57 -4.58 5.08
N LEU A 9 8.58 -4.04 4.37
CA LEU A 9 7.77 -2.91 4.85
C LEU A 9 6.85 -3.32 6.01
N LEU A 10 6.30 -4.54 5.96
CA LEU A 10 5.60 -5.16 7.09
C LEU A 10 6.55 -5.40 8.27
N GLY A 11 7.75 -5.93 8.02
CA GLY A 11 8.78 -6.16 9.03
C GLY A 11 9.22 -4.88 9.74
N ASP A 12 9.51 -3.83 8.99
CA ASP A 12 9.82 -2.50 9.53
C ASP A 12 8.66 -1.95 10.35
N SER A 13 7.43 -2.06 9.85
CA SER A 13 6.22 -1.63 10.58
C SER A 13 5.97 -2.45 11.87
N VAL A 14 6.34 -3.73 11.88
CA VAL A 14 6.28 -4.59 13.07
C VAL A 14 7.35 -4.19 14.08
N LEU A 15 8.57 -3.85 13.65
CA LEU A 15 9.67 -3.42 14.51
C LEU A 15 9.51 -1.96 14.99
N ASN A 16 8.77 -1.13 14.27
CA ASN A 16 8.61 0.28 14.55
C ASN A 16 7.46 0.55 15.54
N CYS A 17 7.72 1.29 16.61
CA CYS A 17 6.72 1.60 17.63
C CYS A 17 5.93 2.89 17.37
N MET A 18 6.21 3.60 16.28
CA MET A 18 5.48 4.83 15.95
C MET A 18 4.01 4.53 15.63
N ARG A 19 3.11 5.39 16.13
CA ARG A 19 1.70 5.39 15.74
C ARG A 19 1.62 5.50 14.22
N PHE A 20 0.82 4.63 13.59
CA PHE A 20 0.60 4.66 12.15
C PHE A 20 -0.69 5.47 11.87
N PRO A 21 -0.61 6.79 11.57
CA PRO A 21 -1.79 7.58 11.31
C PRO A 21 -2.48 7.14 10.02
N LEU A 22 -3.81 7.21 10.01
CA LEU A 22 -4.64 6.76 8.89
C LEU A 22 -4.34 7.47 7.56
N PHE A 23 -3.84 8.72 7.64
CA PHE A 23 -3.49 9.54 6.47
C PHE A 23 -2.39 8.90 5.57
N ARG A 24 -1.60 7.96 6.09
CA ARG A 24 -0.50 7.32 5.33
C ARG A 24 -0.97 6.44 4.17
N ILE A 25 -2.27 6.17 4.03
CA ILE A 25 -2.84 5.59 2.80
C ILE A 25 -2.54 6.45 1.56
N ALA A 26 -2.35 7.76 1.74
CA ALA A 26 -1.95 8.65 0.66
C ALA A 26 -0.63 8.23 0.00
N TYR A 27 0.31 7.62 0.75
CA TYR A 27 1.57 7.13 0.16
C TYR A 27 1.35 5.93 -0.75
N PHE A 28 0.41 5.05 -0.41
CA PHE A 28 0.01 3.94 -1.28
C PHE A 28 -0.57 4.47 -2.60
N VAL A 29 -1.49 5.44 -2.50
CA VAL A 29 -2.11 6.07 -3.68
C VAL A 29 -1.07 6.82 -4.51
N LEU A 30 -0.24 7.66 -3.90
CA LEU A 30 0.83 8.40 -4.58
C LEU A 30 1.82 7.47 -5.28
N TRP A 31 2.26 6.40 -4.61
CA TRP A 31 3.18 5.43 -5.19
C TRP A 31 2.59 4.76 -6.43
N THR A 32 1.33 4.31 -6.36
CA THR A 32 0.65 3.73 -7.53
C THR A 32 0.47 4.75 -8.65
N GLY A 33 0.13 6.00 -8.32
CA GLY A 33 0.01 7.08 -9.30
C GLY A 33 1.33 7.38 -10.02
N ILE A 34 2.43 7.49 -9.28
CA ILE A 34 3.78 7.69 -9.83
C ILE A 34 4.15 6.53 -10.77
N PHE A 35 3.88 5.29 -10.37
CA PHE A 35 4.14 4.12 -11.20
C PHE A 35 3.34 4.15 -12.52
N VAL A 36 2.05 4.48 -12.46
CA VAL A 36 1.18 4.60 -13.64
C VAL A 36 1.69 5.68 -14.58
N ILE A 37 2.01 6.86 -14.06
CA ILE A 37 2.54 7.99 -14.85
C ILE A 37 3.85 7.59 -15.53
N PHE A 38 4.76 6.96 -14.79
CA PHE A 38 6.06 6.52 -15.32
C PHE A 38 5.90 5.50 -16.46
N GLN A 39 5.05 4.50 -16.29
CA GLN A 39 4.72 3.51 -17.33
C GLN A 39 4.12 4.19 -18.57
N TRP A 40 3.24 5.17 -18.37
CA TRP A 40 2.63 5.93 -19.46
C TRP A 40 3.65 6.76 -20.25
N ILE A 41 4.56 7.46 -19.56
CA ILE A 41 5.63 8.23 -20.21
C ILE A 41 6.51 7.31 -21.06
N ILE A 42 6.94 6.17 -20.51
CA ILE A 42 7.75 5.20 -21.25
C ILE A 42 7.00 4.69 -22.48
N HIS A 43 5.74 4.31 -22.33
CA HIS A 43 4.92 3.86 -23.45
C HIS A 43 4.83 4.92 -24.55
N ALA A 44 4.64 6.19 -24.19
CA ALA A 44 4.62 7.30 -25.14
C ALA A 44 5.97 7.51 -25.87
N CYS A 45 7.10 7.24 -25.20
CA CYS A 45 8.42 7.41 -25.80
C CYS A 45 8.85 6.26 -26.73
N ILE A 46 8.56 5.00 -26.36
CA ILE A 46 9.11 3.82 -27.04
C ILE A 46 8.05 2.80 -27.50
N ASN A 47 6.76 3.13 -27.42
CA ASN A 47 5.61 2.32 -27.85
C ASN A 47 5.71 0.83 -27.45
N LEU A 48 5.84 0.59 -26.14
CA LEU A 48 5.90 -0.76 -25.57
C LEU A 48 4.51 -1.35 -25.37
N TRP A 49 4.34 -2.67 -25.45
CA TRP A 49 3.08 -3.28 -25.03
C TRP A 49 2.83 -3.07 -23.52
N TRP A 50 1.57 -2.85 -23.14
CA TRP A 50 1.21 -2.61 -21.75
C TRP A 50 1.45 -3.84 -20.88
N PRO A 51 2.22 -3.75 -19.78
CA PRO A 51 2.45 -4.88 -18.90
C PRO A 51 1.21 -5.26 -18.09
N TYR A 52 0.25 -4.34 -17.97
CA TYR A 52 -1.00 -4.55 -17.24
C TYR A 52 -2.21 -3.94 -17.96
N PRO A 53 -3.37 -4.60 -17.91
CA PRO A 53 -4.57 -4.14 -18.61
C PRO A 53 -5.15 -2.83 -18.08
N PHE A 54 -4.88 -2.49 -16.81
CA PHE A 54 -5.34 -1.23 -16.21
C PHE A 54 -4.59 0.01 -16.71
N LEU A 55 -3.48 -0.15 -17.44
CA LEU A 55 -2.73 0.96 -18.02
C LEU A 55 -3.28 1.36 -19.39
N ASP A 56 -4.03 0.48 -20.05
CA ASP A 56 -4.59 0.72 -21.38
C ASP A 56 -5.91 1.49 -21.27
N LEU A 57 -5.88 2.78 -21.65
CA LEU A 57 -7.08 3.62 -21.69
C LEU A 57 -7.97 3.35 -22.91
N SER A 58 -7.47 2.60 -23.91
CA SER A 58 -8.23 2.30 -25.13
C SER A 58 -9.30 1.24 -24.92
N SER A 59 -9.23 0.52 -23.79
CA SER A 59 -10.21 -0.50 -23.43
C SER A 59 -11.48 0.14 -22.86
N ASP A 60 -12.65 -0.29 -23.33
CA ASP A 60 -13.95 0.12 -22.77
C ASP A 60 -14.08 -0.19 -21.27
N TYR A 61 -13.28 -1.16 -20.77
CA TYR A 61 -13.25 -1.57 -19.37
C TYR A 61 -12.25 -0.78 -18.52
N ALA A 62 -11.55 0.21 -19.06
CA ALA A 62 -10.57 1.01 -18.32
C ALA A 62 -11.15 1.60 -17.01
N PRO A 63 -12.36 2.19 -16.99
CA PRO A 63 -12.94 2.72 -15.74
C PRO A 63 -13.11 1.64 -14.65
N LEU A 64 -13.50 0.43 -15.05
CA LEU A 64 -13.69 -0.71 -14.14
C LEU A 64 -12.35 -1.20 -13.58
N TRP A 65 -11.28 -1.20 -14.39
CA TRP A 65 -9.94 -1.52 -13.93
C TRP A 65 -9.42 -0.52 -12.90
N TYR A 66 -9.55 0.79 -13.17
CA TYR A 66 -9.15 1.83 -12.21
C TYR A 66 -9.96 1.76 -10.91
N LEU A 67 -11.28 1.51 -11.02
CA LEU A 67 -12.15 1.34 -9.87
C LEU A 67 -11.77 0.08 -9.07
N GLY A 68 -11.47 -1.04 -9.74
CA GLY A 68 -11.00 -2.26 -9.12
C GLY A 68 -9.68 -2.08 -8.38
N VAL A 69 -8.70 -1.42 -8.99
CA VAL A 69 -7.41 -1.11 -8.37
C VAL A 69 -7.61 -0.17 -7.16
N GLY A 70 -8.44 0.87 -7.30
CA GLY A 70 -8.79 1.76 -6.19
C GLY A 70 -9.46 1.04 -5.03
N LEU A 71 -10.44 0.17 -5.32
CA LEU A 71 -11.12 -0.64 -4.32
C LEU A 71 -10.17 -1.61 -3.62
N MET A 72 -9.21 -2.21 -4.32
CA MET A 72 -8.21 -3.13 -3.74
C MET A 72 -7.30 -2.47 -2.71
N HIS A 73 -7.09 -1.15 -2.78
CA HIS A 73 -6.33 -0.43 -1.76
C HIS A 73 -7.03 -0.41 -0.40
N VAL A 74 -8.37 -0.40 -0.37
CA VAL A 74 -9.17 -0.36 0.86
C VAL A 74 -8.99 -1.62 1.73
N PRO A 75 -9.18 -2.86 1.24
CA PRO A 75 -8.95 -4.06 2.03
C PRO A 75 -7.47 -4.27 2.33
N CYS A 76 -6.54 -3.96 1.41
CA CYS A 76 -5.10 -4.03 1.67
C CYS A 76 -4.71 -3.11 2.84
N TYR A 77 -5.19 -1.88 2.83
CA TYR A 77 -4.98 -0.93 3.92
C TYR A 77 -5.66 -1.39 5.22
N GLY A 78 -6.89 -1.92 5.11
CA GLY A 78 -7.65 -2.45 6.24
C GLY A 78 -6.92 -3.60 6.94
N ILE A 79 -6.38 -4.57 6.19
CA ILE A 79 -5.58 -5.68 6.71
C ILE A 79 -4.33 -5.14 7.42
N PHE A 80 -3.62 -4.20 6.80
CA PHE A 80 -2.43 -3.60 7.39
C PHE A 80 -2.75 -2.86 8.70
N ALA A 81 -3.80 -2.05 8.73
CA ALA A 81 -4.27 -1.36 9.92
C ALA A 81 -4.70 -2.35 11.03
N LEU A 82 -5.34 -3.47 10.64
CA LEU A 82 -5.75 -4.52 11.57
C LEU A 82 -4.53 -5.19 12.21
N ILE A 83 -3.50 -5.54 11.42
CA ILE A 83 -2.23 -6.08 11.92
C ILE A 83 -1.59 -5.13 12.94
N ILE A 84 -1.55 -3.83 12.66
CA ILE A 84 -1.01 -2.83 13.59
C ILE A 84 -1.85 -2.72 14.86
N LYS A 85 -3.18 -2.75 14.75
CA LYS A 85 -4.07 -2.69 15.92
C LYS A 85 -3.89 -3.92 16.81
N LEU A 86 -3.80 -5.09 16.19
CA LEU A 86 -3.54 -6.36 16.87
C LEU A 86 -2.19 -6.35 17.58
N LYS A 87 -1.12 -5.92 16.88
CA LYS A 87 0.22 -5.67 17.45
C LYS A 87 0.14 -4.83 18.72
N ASN A 88 -0.46 -3.64 18.63
CA ASN A 88 -0.58 -2.73 19.76
C ASN A 88 -1.34 -3.36 20.93
N PHE A 89 -2.40 -4.12 20.64
CA PHE A 89 -3.14 -4.85 21.66
C PHE A 89 -2.26 -5.90 22.36
N TRP A 90 -1.55 -6.75 21.62
CA TRP A 90 -0.66 -7.76 22.20
C TRP A 90 0.49 -7.15 23.00
N PHE A 91 1.15 -6.10 22.48
CA PHE A 91 2.23 -5.42 23.21
C PHE A 91 1.73 -4.75 24.49
N SER A 92 0.54 -4.14 24.47
CA SER A 92 -0.05 -3.55 25.69
C SER A 92 -0.35 -4.60 26.76
N ARG A 93 -0.72 -5.82 26.35
CA ARG A 93 -1.04 -6.93 27.26
C ARG A 93 0.21 -7.63 27.79
N SER A 94 1.23 -7.82 26.97
CA SER A 94 2.47 -8.52 27.36
C SER A 94 3.48 -7.62 28.07
N PHE A 95 3.50 -6.31 27.77
CA PHE A 95 4.47 -5.35 28.31
C PHE A 95 3.83 -4.00 28.69
N PRO A 96 2.92 -3.97 29.69
CA PRO A 96 2.15 -2.78 30.04
C PRO A 96 3.03 -1.57 30.45
N GLU A 97 4.13 -1.80 31.17
CA GLU A 97 5.02 -0.73 31.66
C GLU A 97 5.91 -0.12 30.56
N SER A 98 6.38 -0.92 29.58
CA SER A 98 7.13 -0.38 28.43
C SER A 98 6.20 0.33 27.44
N TYR A 99 4.99 -0.19 27.23
CA TYR A 99 4.03 0.40 26.30
C TYR A 99 3.51 1.77 26.81
N ARG A 100 3.33 1.95 28.13
CA ARG A 100 2.89 3.22 28.72
C ARG A 100 3.92 4.36 28.53
N ARG A 101 5.20 4.01 28.35
CA ARG A 101 6.31 4.96 28.16
C ARG A 101 6.51 5.38 26.70
N LEU A 102 5.96 4.61 25.76
CA LEU A 102 6.04 4.82 24.30
C LEU A 102 4.80 5.51 23.70
N ARG A 103 3.72 5.63 24.47
CA ARG A 103 2.47 6.27 24.07
C ARG A 103 2.52 7.78 24.30
#